data_AF-A0A0D9S5V1-F1
#
_entry.id   AF-A0A0D9S5V1-F1
#
_cell.length_a   1.000
_cell.length_b   1.000
_cell.length_c   1.000
_cell.angle_alpha   90.00
_cell.angle_beta   90.00
_cell.angle_gamma   90.00
#
_symmetry.space_group_name_H-M   'P 1'
#
loop_
_entity.id
_entity.type
_entity.pdbx_description
1 polymer ?
#
loop_
_entity_poly.entity_id
_entity_poly.type
_entity_poly.pdbx_seq_one_letter_code
_entity_poly.pdbx_strand_id
1 'polypeptide(L)'
;MSPTVVILACLGFFLDHRVRAHVGGQDKPFCSAWPSPVVPQGGHVTLWCHYHPGFNIFTLYKEDGVPVPELYKRIFWNSFLISPVTAAHAGTYRCRVFHPHSPTEWSAPSNPLVIMVTGVHRKPSLLALPGPLVKSGETVILQCSSDIVFGHFFLHSEVTFEEPLHLVAELHGRGSQVNYSINSTTSDLEETFRCYGSLTHSPYVFSAPSDPLNIVITGLYEKPSLSAQPGPTVQAGENLTLSCSSQTSFDMYHLSREGEARELSLSAVPSVNGTFQANFPLGPATHGGTYRCFGSFRTAPYKWSDPSDPLPVSVTGNPSRSWPSPTEPSSKTSNSRHLHVLIGTSVVMILFTIFFFLLHRGCSNKKNAAVMDQEPAGDRTVNREDPDEQDPQEVTYAQLNHCVLTQGKITRPSQRPKTRPTDTSVYTELPNAEPRSKVVFYP
;
A
#
# COMPACT_ATOMS: atom_id res chain seq x y z
N MET A 1 2.39 43.74 -58.04
CA MET A 1 1.42 42.76 -57.49
C MET A 1 1.13 43.13 -56.05
N SER A 2 -0.10 42.94 -55.53
CA SER A 2 -0.45 43.39 -54.17
C SER A 2 0.19 42.50 -53.09
N PRO A 3 0.70 43.06 -51.97
CA PRO A 3 1.27 42.27 -50.88
C PRO A 3 0.27 41.26 -50.27
N THR A 4 -1.03 41.55 -50.29
CA THR A 4 -2.10 40.61 -49.87
C THR A 4 -2.09 39.30 -50.65
N VAL A 5 -1.71 39.31 -51.93
CA VAL A 5 -1.66 38.10 -52.77
C VAL A 5 -0.49 37.20 -52.37
N VAL A 6 0.65 37.80 -52.00
CA VAL A 6 1.83 37.06 -51.51
C VAL A 6 1.52 36.41 -50.16
N ILE A 7 0.85 37.12 -49.25
CA ILE A 7 0.46 36.59 -47.93
C ILE A 7 -0.52 35.42 -48.08
N LEU A 8 -1.52 35.52 -48.96
CA LEU A 8 -2.44 34.42 -49.23
C LEU A 8 -1.76 33.21 -49.89
N ALA A 9 -0.81 33.43 -50.81
CA ALA A 9 -0.03 32.36 -51.41
C ALA A 9 0.85 31.64 -50.36
N CYS A 10 1.51 32.39 -49.47
CA CYS A 10 2.29 31.82 -48.36
C CYS A 10 1.40 31.04 -47.38
N LEU A 11 0.24 31.57 -46.98
CA LEU A 11 -0.70 30.86 -46.10
C LEU A 11 -1.23 29.57 -46.75
N GLY A 12 -1.52 29.60 -48.06
CA GLY A 12 -1.86 28.40 -48.83
C GLY A 12 -0.74 27.36 -48.81
N PHE A 13 0.50 27.78 -49.04
CA PHE A 13 1.68 26.90 -48.97
C PHE A 13 1.90 26.32 -47.58
N PHE A 14 1.79 27.12 -46.50
CA PHE A 14 1.94 26.62 -45.13
C PHE A 14 0.80 25.69 -44.70
N LEU A 15 -0.39 25.80 -45.31
CA LEU A 15 -1.47 24.84 -45.11
C LEU A 15 -1.24 23.53 -45.87
N ASP A 16 -0.88 23.55 -47.17
CA ASP A 16 -0.55 22.30 -47.89
C ASP A 16 0.68 21.60 -47.30
N HIS A 17 1.71 22.35 -46.86
CA HIS A 17 2.89 21.75 -46.22
C HIS A 17 2.62 21.22 -44.80
N ARG A 18 1.58 21.69 -44.09
CA ARG A 18 1.08 21.05 -42.86
C ARG A 18 0.22 19.82 -43.14
N VAL A 19 -0.51 19.79 -44.27
CA VAL A 19 -1.30 18.61 -44.69
C VAL A 19 -0.41 17.51 -45.28
N ARG A 20 0.71 17.87 -45.93
CA ARG A 20 1.66 16.93 -46.55
C ARG A 20 2.92 16.69 -45.71
N ALA A 21 2.73 16.50 -44.40
CA ALA A 21 3.76 16.05 -43.45
C ALA A 21 3.39 14.73 -42.73
N HIS A 22 2.38 14.00 -43.21
CA HIS A 22 2.00 12.65 -42.75
C HIS A 22 1.80 11.69 -43.94
N VAL A 23 2.89 11.46 -44.68
CA VAL A 23 3.00 10.41 -45.70
C VAL A 23 4.17 9.51 -45.30
N GLY A 24 3.88 8.38 -44.65
CA GLY A 24 4.91 7.41 -44.23
C GLY A 24 4.86 6.91 -42.78
N GLY A 25 3.81 7.19 -42.00
CA GLY A 25 3.58 6.59 -40.69
C GLY A 25 2.49 5.51 -40.76
N GLN A 26 2.72 4.34 -40.16
CA GLN A 26 1.66 3.31 -40.02
C GLN A 26 0.63 3.76 -38.99
N ASP A 27 -0.63 3.84 -39.42
CA ASP A 27 -1.77 4.21 -38.60
C ASP A 27 -2.04 3.09 -37.57
N LYS A 28 -1.75 3.37 -36.29
CA LYS A 28 -1.70 2.37 -35.21
C LYS A 28 -2.34 2.92 -33.92
N PRO A 29 -3.03 2.07 -33.13
CA PRO A 29 -3.62 2.50 -31.87
C PRO A 29 -2.57 2.80 -30.80
N PHE A 30 -2.93 3.67 -29.87
CA PHE A 30 -2.17 3.92 -28.64
C PHE A 30 -2.86 3.22 -27.46
N CYS A 31 -2.10 2.57 -26.59
CA CYS A 31 -2.60 1.84 -25.43
C CYS A 31 -2.06 2.43 -24.12
N SER A 32 -2.94 2.67 -23.14
CA SER A 32 -2.58 3.26 -21.84
C SER A 32 -3.37 2.65 -20.67
N ALA A 33 -2.87 2.82 -19.44
CA ALA A 33 -3.52 2.37 -18.20
C ALA A 33 -4.02 3.56 -17.37
N TRP A 34 -5.08 3.35 -16.59
CA TRP A 34 -5.61 4.31 -15.61
C TRP A 34 -6.09 3.57 -14.34
N PRO A 35 -5.76 4.03 -13.12
CA PRO A 35 -4.98 5.24 -12.80
C PRO A 35 -3.46 5.09 -12.96
N SER A 36 -2.94 3.85 -12.96
CA SER A 36 -1.51 3.56 -13.11
C SER A 36 -1.30 2.17 -13.74
N PRO A 37 -0.20 1.93 -14.48
CA PRO A 37 0.22 0.59 -14.88
C PRO A 37 0.76 -0.27 -13.72
N VAL A 38 1.12 0.34 -12.57
CA VAL A 38 1.55 -0.35 -11.35
C VAL A 38 0.34 -0.48 -10.41
N VAL A 39 -0.13 -1.70 -10.17
CA VAL A 39 -1.44 -1.95 -9.54
C VAL A 39 -1.31 -2.95 -8.38
N PRO A 40 -1.85 -2.67 -7.19
CA PRO A 40 -1.85 -3.63 -6.10
C PRO A 40 -2.78 -4.82 -6.38
N GLN A 41 -2.40 -6.01 -5.91
CA GLN A 41 -3.26 -7.19 -5.92
C GLN A 41 -4.59 -6.91 -5.19
N GLY A 42 -5.71 -7.30 -5.80
CA GLY A 42 -7.06 -6.96 -5.33
C GLY A 42 -7.56 -5.57 -5.77
N GLY A 43 -6.68 -4.72 -6.30
CA GLY A 43 -7.03 -3.42 -6.88
C GLY A 43 -7.72 -3.53 -8.25
N HIS A 44 -7.81 -2.42 -8.97
CA HIS A 44 -8.40 -2.33 -10.29
C HIS A 44 -7.57 -1.46 -11.24
N VAL A 45 -7.68 -1.71 -12.55
CA VAL A 45 -7.08 -0.88 -13.59
C VAL A 45 -7.95 -0.88 -14.85
N THR A 46 -8.16 0.29 -15.44
CA THR A 46 -8.82 0.45 -16.73
C THR A 46 -7.75 0.61 -17.81
N LEU A 47 -7.73 -0.33 -18.75
CA LEU A 47 -6.88 -0.30 -19.93
C LEU A 47 -7.64 0.40 -21.06
N TRP A 48 -6.99 1.35 -21.73
CA TRP A 48 -7.57 2.18 -22.78
C TRP A 48 -6.86 1.94 -24.11
N CYS A 49 -7.63 2.03 -25.20
CA CYS A 49 -7.10 2.02 -26.55
C CYS A 49 -7.69 3.17 -27.36
N HIS A 50 -6.80 3.95 -27.97
CA HIS A 50 -7.09 5.19 -28.67
C HIS A 50 -6.71 5.03 -30.15
N TYR A 51 -7.52 5.56 -31.06
CA TYR A 51 -7.29 5.55 -32.51
C TYR A 51 -7.92 6.80 -33.15
N HIS A 52 -7.57 7.11 -34.39
CA HIS A 52 -8.15 8.23 -35.14
C HIS A 52 -9.69 8.16 -35.23
N PRO A 53 -10.39 9.31 -35.27
CA PRO A 53 -11.82 9.39 -34.95
C PRO A 53 -12.72 8.57 -35.88
N GLY A 54 -13.50 7.66 -35.29
CA GLY A 54 -14.46 6.79 -35.96
C GLY A 54 -15.03 5.76 -34.97
N PHE A 55 -16.03 4.98 -35.41
CA PHE A 55 -16.54 3.83 -34.64
C PHE A 55 -15.60 2.63 -34.79
N ASN A 56 -14.45 2.72 -34.12
CA ASN A 56 -13.41 1.70 -34.12
C ASN A 56 -13.72 0.60 -33.12
N ILE A 57 -13.48 -0.65 -33.50
CA ILE A 57 -13.67 -1.80 -32.61
C ILE A 57 -12.30 -2.36 -32.23
N PHE A 58 -12.05 -2.45 -30.92
CA PHE A 58 -10.77 -2.86 -30.36
C PHE A 58 -10.81 -4.30 -29.85
N THR A 59 -9.68 -4.99 -30.04
CA THR A 59 -9.32 -6.18 -29.26
C THR A 59 -8.06 -5.89 -28.45
N LEU A 60 -7.97 -6.43 -27.25
CA LEU A 60 -6.78 -6.35 -26.38
C LEU A 60 -6.30 -7.77 -26.11
N TYR A 61 -5.00 -7.99 -26.25
CA TYR A 61 -4.36 -9.27 -25.98
C TYR A 61 -3.08 -9.08 -25.17
N LYS A 62 -2.68 -10.15 -24.48
CA LYS A 62 -1.44 -10.25 -23.70
C LYS A 62 -0.36 -10.91 -24.56
N GLU A 63 0.85 -10.37 -24.60
CA GLU A 63 1.92 -10.86 -25.49
C GLU A 63 2.48 -12.23 -25.09
N ASP A 64 2.42 -12.58 -23.81
CA ASP A 64 2.89 -13.88 -23.27
C ASP A 64 1.98 -15.06 -23.65
N GLY A 65 0.84 -14.80 -24.30
CA GLY A 65 -0.15 -15.81 -24.68
C GLY A 65 -0.91 -16.44 -23.51
N VAL A 66 -0.71 -15.97 -22.27
CA VAL A 66 -1.41 -16.49 -21.08
C VAL A 66 -2.88 -16.08 -21.16
N PRO A 67 -3.84 -17.05 -21.19
CA PRO A 67 -5.24 -16.70 -21.29
C PRO A 67 -5.74 -15.98 -20.05
N VAL A 68 -6.09 -14.70 -20.21
CA VAL A 68 -6.94 -13.96 -19.27
C VAL A 68 -8.40 -14.21 -19.73
N PRO A 69 -9.20 -15.01 -19.01
CA PRO A 69 -10.52 -15.45 -19.48
C PRO A 69 -11.46 -14.28 -19.84
N GLU A 70 -11.37 -13.19 -19.09
CA GLU A 70 -12.17 -11.97 -19.22
C GLU A 70 -11.85 -11.18 -20.50
N LEU A 71 -10.70 -11.43 -21.13
CA LEU A 71 -10.25 -10.83 -22.39
C LEU A 71 -10.42 -11.75 -23.60
N TYR A 72 -10.60 -13.06 -23.41
CA TYR A 72 -10.61 -14.02 -24.52
C TYR A 72 -11.73 -13.72 -25.51
N LYS A 73 -11.36 -13.35 -26.75
CA LYS A 73 -12.26 -12.89 -27.83
C LYS A 73 -13.13 -11.67 -27.45
N ARG A 74 -12.81 -10.94 -26.38
CA ARG A 74 -13.62 -9.81 -25.94
C ARG A 74 -13.36 -8.58 -26.79
N ILE A 75 -14.45 -7.94 -27.16
CA ILE A 75 -14.51 -6.74 -28.00
C ILE A 75 -14.95 -5.56 -27.15
N PHE A 76 -14.34 -4.40 -27.35
CA PHE A 76 -14.70 -3.15 -26.66
C PHE A 76 -14.51 -1.91 -27.53
N TRP A 77 -15.10 -0.79 -27.09
CA TRP A 77 -15.23 0.45 -27.88
C TRP A 77 -14.13 1.49 -27.58
N ASN A 78 -13.55 1.48 -26.38
CA ASN A 78 -12.47 2.41 -25.97
C ASN A 78 -11.65 1.90 -24.76
N SER A 79 -12.29 1.20 -23.83
CA SER A 79 -11.70 0.82 -22.54
C SER A 79 -12.13 -0.58 -22.08
N PHE A 80 -11.32 -1.17 -21.20
CA PHE A 80 -11.56 -2.43 -20.53
C PHE A 80 -11.12 -2.37 -19.07
N LEU A 81 -12.00 -2.72 -18.13
CA LEU A 81 -11.73 -2.74 -16.69
C LEU A 81 -11.29 -4.13 -16.23
N ILE A 82 -10.10 -4.22 -15.65
CA ILE A 82 -9.64 -5.38 -14.87
C ILE A 82 -9.94 -5.11 -13.39
N SER A 83 -10.80 -5.93 -12.78
CA SER A 83 -11.09 -5.90 -11.34
C SER A 83 -11.70 -7.23 -10.89
N PRO A 84 -11.23 -7.87 -9.80
CA PRO A 84 -10.01 -7.54 -9.05
C PRO A 84 -8.74 -7.94 -9.82
N VAL A 85 -7.64 -7.21 -9.60
CA VAL A 85 -6.34 -7.52 -10.20
C VAL A 85 -5.65 -8.68 -9.48
N THR A 86 -5.14 -9.64 -10.26
CA THR A 86 -4.40 -10.82 -9.78
C THR A 86 -3.05 -10.93 -10.47
N ALA A 87 -2.14 -11.74 -9.94
CA ALA A 87 -0.82 -11.96 -10.56
C ALA A 87 -0.88 -12.48 -12.01
N ALA A 88 -1.96 -13.14 -12.43
CA ALA A 88 -2.15 -13.58 -13.81
C ALA A 88 -2.32 -12.42 -14.81
N HIS A 89 -2.77 -11.25 -14.32
CA HIS A 89 -2.93 -10.02 -15.10
C HIS A 89 -1.62 -9.22 -15.24
N ALA A 90 -0.52 -9.66 -14.61
CA ALA A 90 0.78 -9.03 -14.77
C ALA A 90 1.41 -9.40 -16.12
N GLY A 91 1.85 -8.42 -16.91
CA GLY A 91 2.52 -8.64 -18.19
C GLY A 91 2.26 -7.56 -19.24
N THR A 92 2.79 -7.78 -20.44
CA THR A 92 2.68 -6.83 -21.56
C THR A 92 1.39 -7.05 -22.35
N TYR A 93 0.64 -5.97 -22.55
CA TYR A 93 -0.58 -5.91 -23.35
C TYR A 93 -0.37 -5.10 -24.62
N ARG A 94 -1.14 -5.43 -25.66
CA ARG A 94 -1.36 -4.57 -26.83
C ARG A 94 -2.80 -4.66 -27.30
N CYS A 95 -3.22 -3.65 -28.05
CA CYS A 95 -4.45 -3.71 -28.82
C CYS A 95 -4.22 -3.53 -30.33
N ARG A 96 -5.24 -3.93 -31.08
CA ARG A 96 -5.42 -3.67 -32.51
C ARG A 96 -6.85 -3.20 -32.74
N VAL A 97 -7.03 -2.47 -33.82
CA VAL A 97 -8.35 -2.14 -34.38
C VAL A 97 -8.64 -3.15 -35.50
N PHE A 98 -9.91 -3.54 -35.63
CA PHE A 98 -10.45 -4.03 -36.89
C PHE A 98 -11.62 -3.13 -37.31
N HIS A 99 -11.80 -2.95 -38.61
CA HIS A 99 -12.88 -2.11 -39.12
C HIS A 99 -14.15 -2.96 -39.31
N PRO A 100 -15.36 -2.49 -38.92
CA PRO A 100 -16.59 -3.28 -39.03
C PRO A 100 -16.91 -3.77 -40.45
N HIS A 101 -16.44 -3.06 -41.46
CA HIS A 101 -16.64 -3.37 -42.88
C HIS A 101 -15.52 -4.24 -43.50
N SER A 102 -14.40 -4.44 -42.80
CA SER A 102 -13.30 -5.33 -43.22
C SER A 102 -12.70 -6.10 -42.03
N PRO A 103 -13.46 -7.02 -41.39
CA PRO A 103 -13.04 -7.71 -40.16
C PRO A 103 -11.82 -8.65 -40.32
N THR A 104 -11.36 -8.90 -41.55
CA THR A 104 -10.12 -9.62 -41.85
C THR A 104 -8.87 -8.72 -41.81
N GLU A 105 -9.06 -7.41 -41.84
CA GLU A 105 -8.01 -6.39 -42.02
C GLU A 105 -7.70 -5.72 -40.67
N TRP A 106 -6.58 -6.11 -40.08
CA TRP A 106 -6.15 -5.64 -38.76
C TRP A 106 -5.19 -4.46 -38.87
N SER A 107 -5.38 -3.44 -38.03
CA SER A 107 -4.36 -2.39 -37.90
C SER A 107 -3.07 -2.91 -37.27
N ALA A 108 -1.98 -2.15 -37.43
CA ALA A 108 -0.71 -2.45 -36.79
C ALA A 108 -0.86 -2.51 -35.25
N PRO A 109 -0.10 -3.34 -34.53
CA PRO A 109 -0.17 -3.40 -33.07
C PRO A 109 0.16 -2.05 -32.40
N SER A 110 -0.46 -1.80 -31.26
CA SER A 110 -0.14 -0.63 -30.42
C SER A 110 1.30 -0.61 -29.92
N ASN A 111 1.68 0.47 -29.23
CA ASN A 111 2.74 0.40 -28.23
C ASN A 111 2.45 -0.75 -27.23
N PRO A 112 3.47 -1.41 -26.69
CA PRO A 112 3.29 -2.26 -25.52
C PRO A 112 2.80 -1.41 -24.33
N LEU A 113 1.98 -2.02 -23.49
CA LEU A 113 1.57 -1.50 -22.18
C LEU A 113 1.87 -2.57 -21.14
N VAL A 114 2.87 -2.33 -20.29
CA VAL A 114 3.25 -3.28 -19.23
C VAL A 114 2.38 -3.03 -18.00
N ILE A 115 1.71 -4.07 -17.50
CA ILE A 115 0.98 -4.03 -16.22
C ILE A 115 1.79 -4.81 -15.18
N MET A 116 2.13 -4.12 -14.09
CA MET A 116 2.91 -4.64 -12.96
C MET A 116 1.99 -4.84 -11.76
N VAL A 117 1.99 -6.03 -11.16
CA VAL A 117 1.09 -6.37 -10.05
C VAL A 117 1.88 -6.47 -8.75
N THR A 118 1.62 -5.56 -7.82
CA THR A 118 2.34 -5.44 -6.53
C THR A 118 1.60 -6.12 -5.38
N GLY A 119 2.31 -6.40 -4.29
CA GLY A 119 1.75 -7.03 -3.08
C GLY A 119 1.80 -8.56 -3.05
N VAL A 120 2.29 -9.22 -4.10
CA VAL A 120 2.21 -10.69 -4.26
C VAL A 120 3.29 -11.43 -3.45
N HIS A 121 4.45 -10.81 -3.25
CA HIS A 121 5.55 -11.34 -2.43
C HIS A 121 5.82 -10.46 -1.20
N ARG A 122 6.53 -11.00 -0.18
CA ARG A 122 6.91 -10.23 1.01
C ARG A 122 7.82 -9.05 0.63
N LYS A 123 7.66 -7.90 1.29
CA LYS A 123 8.39 -6.67 0.97
C LYS A 123 9.90 -6.79 1.22
N PRO A 124 10.75 -6.13 0.42
CA PRO A 124 12.15 -5.92 0.74
C PRO A 124 12.34 -4.81 1.79
N SER A 125 13.55 -4.72 2.32
CA SER A 125 14.05 -3.58 3.10
C SER A 125 14.84 -2.63 2.19
N LEU A 126 14.67 -1.33 2.39
CA LEU A 126 15.36 -0.27 1.67
C LEU A 126 16.11 0.63 2.67
N LEU A 127 17.39 0.90 2.41
CA LEU A 127 18.28 1.67 3.30
C LEU A 127 19.09 2.67 2.49
N ALA A 128 19.36 3.85 3.04
CA ALA A 128 20.33 4.80 2.49
C ALA A 128 21.69 4.63 3.17
N LEU A 129 22.76 4.62 2.38
CA LEU A 129 24.15 4.57 2.83
C LEU A 129 24.89 5.85 2.36
N PRO A 130 25.59 6.58 3.26
CA PRO A 130 25.75 6.29 4.69
C PRO A 130 24.52 6.60 5.56
N GLY A 131 23.54 7.34 5.03
CA GLY A 131 22.29 7.69 5.71
C GLY A 131 21.35 8.51 4.81
N PRO A 132 20.15 8.88 5.29
CA PRO A 132 19.14 9.62 4.50
C PRO A 132 19.46 11.12 4.33
N LEU A 133 20.34 11.67 5.18
CA LEU A 133 20.87 13.02 5.08
C LEU A 133 22.07 13.02 4.12
N VAL A 134 21.89 13.64 2.95
CA VAL A 134 22.88 13.71 1.86
C VAL A 134 23.27 15.16 1.67
N LYS A 135 24.53 15.48 1.37
CA LYS A 135 24.92 16.85 1.04
C LYS A 135 24.75 17.11 -0.45
N SER A 136 24.23 18.28 -0.81
CA SER A 136 24.07 18.73 -2.20
C SER A 136 25.34 18.49 -3.04
N GLY A 137 25.21 17.72 -4.13
CA GLY A 137 26.30 17.35 -5.03
C GLY A 137 27.02 16.03 -4.68
N GLU A 138 26.69 15.39 -3.55
CA GLU A 138 27.19 14.05 -3.22
C GLU A 138 26.28 12.94 -3.79
N THR A 139 26.80 11.72 -3.89
CA THR A 139 26.08 10.53 -4.34
C THR A 139 25.65 9.70 -3.14
N VAL A 140 24.37 9.32 -3.07
CA VAL A 140 23.83 8.39 -2.07
C VAL A 140 23.64 7.00 -2.68
N ILE A 141 23.89 5.95 -1.89
CA ILE A 141 23.60 4.58 -2.28
C ILE A 141 22.32 4.13 -1.58
N LEU A 142 21.28 3.78 -2.35
CA LEU A 142 20.10 3.12 -1.80
C LEU A 142 20.26 1.61 -1.95
N GLN A 143 20.53 0.92 -0.84
CA GLN A 143 20.61 -0.53 -0.77
C GLN A 143 19.21 -1.12 -0.58
N CYS A 144 18.74 -1.89 -1.55
CA CYS A 144 17.53 -2.70 -1.42
C CYS A 144 17.90 -4.17 -1.19
N SER A 145 17.24 -4.86 -0.25
CA SER A 145 17.56 -6.24 0.12
C SER A 145 16.34 -7.04 0.58
N SER A 146 16.41 -8.37 0.48
CA SER A 146 15.36 -9.28 0.97
C SER A 146 15.94 -10.63 1.39
N ASP A 147 15.24 -11.35 2.28
CA ASP A 147 15.50 -12.76 2.57
C ASP A 147 15.06 -13.70 1.43
N ILE A 148 14.21 -13.21 0.52
CA ILE A 148 13.85 -13.87 -0.73
C ILE A 148 14.97 -13.62 -1.75
N VAL A 149 15.33 -14.66 -2.51
CA VAL A 149 16.19 -14.53 -3.70
C VAL A 149 15.32 -14.05 -4.87
N PHE A 150 15.18 -12.74 -5.00
CA PHE A 150 14.62 -12.10 -6.19
C PHE A 150 15.63 -12.15 -7.34
N GLY A 151 15.14 -12.09 -8.58
CA GLY A 151 15.99 -11.98 -9.77
C GLY A 151 16.20 -10.52 -10.21
N HIS A 152 15.24 -9.66 -9.85
CA HIS A 152 15.23 -8.24 -10.20
C HIS A 152 14.73 -7.42 -9.03
N PHE A 153 15.25 -6.19 -8.92
CA PHE A 153 14.72 -5.15 -8.05
C PHE A 153 14.30 -3.94 -8.89
N PHE A 154 13.33 -3.20 -8.38
CA PHE A 154 12.79 -1.97 -8.96
C PHE A 154 12.71 -0.91 -7.89
N LEU A 155 13.32 0.25 -8.13
CA LEU A 155 13.25 1.43 -7.26
C LEU A 155 12.28 2.46 -7.88
N HIS A 156 11.36 2.96 -7.09
CA HIS A 156 10.31 3.90 -7.52
C HIS A 156 10.27 5.09 -6.55
N SER A 157 10.32 6.29 -7.12
CA SER A 157 10.10 7.59 -6.48
C SER A 157 8.60 7.92 -6.45
N GLU A 158 8.04 8.37 -5.33
CA GLU A 158 6.58 8.65 -5.26
C GLU A 158 6.13 9.90 -6.03
N VAL A 159 7.06 10.80 -6.37
CA VAL A 159 6.74 12.15 -6.87
C VAL A 159 6.81 12.22 -8.39
N THR A 160 7.65 11.41 -9.03
CA THR A 160 7.78 11.29 -10.47
C THR A 160 7.09 10.01 -10.98
N PHE A 161 6.17 10.15 -11.94
CA PHE A 161 5.48 9.02 -12.58
C PHE A 161 6.34 8.33 -13.67
N GLU A 162 7.66 8.25 -13.47
CA GLU A 162 8.58 7.65 -14.43
C GLU A 162 8.64 6.12 -14.30
N GLU A 163 9.29 5.45 -15.27
CA GLU A 163 9.50 4.01 -15.19
C GLU A 163 10.47 3.67 -14.05
N PRO A 164 10.13 2.72 -13.15
CA PRO A 164 10.94 2.47 -11.96
C PRO A 164 12.30 1.89 -12.33
N LEU A 165 13.36 2.42 -11.72
CA LEU A 165 14.75 2.04 -11.97
C LEU A 165 14.95 0.54 -11.73
N HIS A 166 15.12 -0.20 -12.82
CA HIS A 166 15.33 -1.65 -12.82
C HIS A 166 16.80 -2.00 -12.67
N LEU A 167 17.11 -2.94 -11.79
CA LEU A 167 18.41 -3.61 -11.75
C LEU A 167 18.25 -5.13 -11.56
N VAL A 168 19.24 -5.88 -12.04
CA VAL A 168 19.37 -7.32 -11.75
C VAL A 168 19.86 -7.50 -10.32
N ALA A 169 19.28 -8.47 -9.61
CA ALA A 169 19.60 -8.72 -8.21
C ALA A 169 20.92 -9.51 -8.04
N GLU A 170 21.71 -9.13 -7.06
CA GLU A 170 22.90 -9.87 -6.61
C GLU A 170 22.52 -10.86 -5.49
N LEU A 171 23.13 -12.04 -5.48
CA LEU A 171 22.97 -13.03 -4.41
C LEU A 171 23.70 -12.54 -3.14
N HIS A 172 22.98 -12.40 -2.02
CA HIS A 172 23.55 -11.91 -0.76
C HIS A 172 23.18 -12.81 0.42
N GLY A 173 24.15 -13.60 0.89
CA GLY A 173 23.97 -14.53 2.00
C GLY A 173 22.95 -15.63 1.67
N ARG A 174 21.74 -15.52 2.23
CA ARG A 174 20.61 -16.43 1.96
C ARG A 174 19.57 -15.85 0.98
N GLY A 175 19.61 -14.53 0.75
CA GLY A 175 18.63 -13.79 -0.05
C GLY A 175 19.29 -13.04 -1.19
N SER A 176 18.75 -11.87 -1.55
CA SER A 176 19.26 -11.03 -2.63
C SER A 176 19.27 -9.55 -2.28
N GLN A 177 20.15 -8.78 -2.93
CA GLN A 177 20.20 -7.32 -2.79
C GLN A 177 20.50 -6.62 -4.11
N VAL A 178 20.40 -5.29 -4.13
CA VAL A 178 21.06 -4.43 -5.11
C VAL A 178 21.35 -3.04 -4.52
N ASN A 179 22.30 -2.32 -5.11
CA ASN A 179 22.68 -0.95 -4.72
C ASN A 179 22.37 0.03 -5.86
N TYR A 180 21.45 0.97 -5.63
CA TYR A 180 21.17 2.07 -6.55
C TYR A 180 22.06 3.28 -6.21
N SER A 181 22.82 3.77 -7.19
CA SER A 181 23.65 4.97 -7.05
C SER A 181 22.88 6.19 -7.55
N ILE A 182 22.56 7.14 -6.67
CA ILE A 182 21.75 8.33 -7.00
C ILE A 182 22.52 9.60 -6.66
N ASN A 183 22.61 10.53 -7.61
CA ASN A 183 23.32 11.80 -7.45
C ASN A 183 22.39 12.89 -6.94
N SER A 184 22.81 13.66 -5.93
CA SER A 184 22.00 14.74 -5.35
C SER A 184 22.18 16.08 -6.09
N THR A 185 21.73 16.15 -7.34
CA THR A 185 21.49 17.43 -8.02
C THR A 185 20.31 18.18 -7.37
N THR A 186 20.38 19.51 -7.35
CA THR A 186 19.63 20.37 -6.43
C THR A 186 18.12 20.41 -6.65
N SER A 187 17.62 19.94 -7.79
CA SER A 187 16.20 19.83 -8.10
C SER A 187 15.58 18.47 -7.76
N ASP A 188 16.34 17.38 -7.83
CA ASP A 188 15.79 16.10 -8.30
C ASP A 188 15.37 15.13 -7.19
N LEU A 189 15.83 15.32 -5.95
CA LEU A 189 15.54 14.42 -4.82
C LEU A 189 14.53 15.00 -3.81
N GLU A 190 13.42 15.57 -4.27
CA GLU A 190 12.25 15.82 -3.41
C GLU A 190 11.40 14.54 -3.18
N GLU A 191 12.06 13.37 -3.19
CA GLU A 191 11.41 12.09 -3.48
C GLU A 191 11.41 11.11 -2.30
N THR A 192 10.24 10.56 -2.01
CA THR A 192 10.11 9.33 -1.23
C THR A 192 10.41 8.13 -2.12
N PHE A 193 11.42 7.32 -1.77
CA PHE A 193 11.74 6.10 -2.49
C PHE A 193 11.09 4.87 -1.87
N ARG A 194 10.66 3.93 -2.73
CA ARG A 194 10.30 2.55 -2.35
C ARG A 194 10.91 1.55 -3.31
N CYS A 195 11.23 0.37 -2.79
CA CYS A 195 11.76 -0.74 -3.57
C CYS A 195 10.77 -1.91 -3.65
N TYR A 196 10.79 -2.61 -4.78
CA TYR A 196 10.06 -3.86 -5.04
C TYR A 196 11.04 -4.92 -5.55
N GLY A 197 10.79 -6.20 -5.22
CA GLY A 197 11.50 -7.34 -5.82
C GLY A 197 10.57 -8.17 -6.71
N SER A 198 11.10 -8.76 -7.79
CA SER A 198 10.42 -9.76 -8.61
C SER A 198 11.28 -10.99 -8.90
N LEU A 199 10.62 -12.12 -9.16
CA LEU A 199 11.28 -13.39 -9.48
C LEU A 199 11.55 -13.48 -10.98
N THR A 200 12.68 -14.09 -11.37
CA THR A 200 13.12 -14.18 -12.79
C THR A 200 12.08 -14.82 -13.72
N HIS A 201 11.24 -15.70 -13.21
CA HIS A 201 10.18 -16.38 -13.98
C HIS A 201 8.83 -15.62 -13.99
N SER A 202 8.73 -14.51 -13.27
CA SER A 202 7.52 -13.68 -13.19
C SER A 202 7.91 -12.19 -13.06
N PRO A 203 8.63 -11.62 -14.05
CA PRO A 203 9.30 -10.32 -13.89
C PRO A 203 8.36 -9.15 -13.62
N TYR A 204 7.08 -9.26 -14.02
CA TYR A 204 6.01 -8.26 -13.82
C TYR A 204 5.23 -8.44 -12.49
N VAL A 205 5.51 -9.49 -11.73
CA VAL A 205 4.86 -9.82 -10.45
C VAL A 205 5.78 -9.37 -9.32
N PHE A 206 5.37 -8.32 -8.61
CA PHE A 206 6.19 -7.61 -7.63
C PHE A 206 5.81 -8.00 -6.20
N SER A 207 6.77 -7.83 -5.30
CA SER A 207 6.53 -7.77 -3.86
C SER A 207 5.54 -6.68 -3.46
N ALA A 208 5.09 -6.71 -2.21
CA ALA A 208 4.69 -5.48 -1.53
C ALA A 208 5.85 -4.47 -1.55
N PRO A 209 5.57 -3.15 -1.59
CA PRO A 209 6.62 -2.13 -1.49
C PRO A 209 7.38 -2.23 -0.17
N SER A 210 8.66 -1.84 -0.17
CA SER A 210 9.41 -1.54 1.04
C SER A 210 8.69 -0.48 1.89
N ASP A 211 9.16 -0.27 3.12
CA ASP A 211 8.83 0.98 3.82
C ASP A 211 9.38 2.19 3.03
N PRO A 212 8.70 3.36 3.10
CA PRO A 212 9.15 4.57 2.43
C PRO A 212 10.47 5.07 3.02
N LEU A 213 11.39 5.45 2.15
CA LEU A 213 12.66 6.07 2.49
C LEU A 213 12.73 7.47 1.89
N ASN A 214 12.62 8.49 2.73
CA ASN A 214 12.77 9.89 2.33
C ASN A 214 14.26 10.25 2.31
N ILE A 215 14.72 10.87 1.23
CA ILE A 215 16.07 11.45 1.16
C ILE A 215 15.98 12.96 1.37
N VAL A 216 16.98 13.52 2.04
CA VAL A 216 17.02 14.94 2.41
C VAL A 216 18.34 15.53 1.92
N ILE A 217 18.25 16.55 1.05
CA ILE A 217 19.42 17.30 0.59
C ILE A 217 19.73 18.40 1.60
N THR A 218 20.94 18.37 2.14
CA THR A 218 21.52 19.36 3.06
C THR A 218 22.54 20.25 2.34
N GLY A 219 22.87 21.41 2.91
CA GLY A 219 23.81 22.37 2.33
C GLY A 219 23.22 23.27 1.25
N LEU A 220 21.90 23.50 1.25
CA LEU A 220 21.21 24.35 0.29
C LEU A 220 20.95 25.79 0.78
N TYR A 221 21.11 26.03 2.08
CA TYR A 221 20.92 27.33 2.75
C TYR A 221 21.96 27.52 3.87
N GLU A 222 22.18 28.76 4.33
CA GLU A 222 23.15 29.05 5.39
C GLU A 222 22.86 28.29 6.71
N LYS A 223 23.91 27.83 7.39
CA LYS A 223 23.78 27.03 8.62
C LYS A 223 23.15 27.82 9.78
N PRO A 224 22.25 27.21 10.58
CA PRO A 224 21.81 27.77 11.85
C PRO A 224 22.86 27.58 12.94
N SER A 225 22.68 28.30 14.05
CA SER A 225 23.44 28.13 15.29
C SER A 225 22.71 27.21 16.27
N LEU A 226 23.44 26.26 16.87
CA LEU A 226 22.93 25.32 17.88
C LEU A 226 23.52 25.64 19.26
N SER A 227 22.69 25.61 20.29
CA SER A 227 23.06 25.89 21.67
C SER A 227 22.36 24.93 22.65
N ALA A 228 22.87 24.82 23.88
CA ALA A 228 22.29 23.99 24.94
C ALA A 228 21.95 24.83 26.18
N GLN A 229 20.83 24.52 26.82
CA GLN A 229 20.39 25.11 28.08
C GLN A 229 20.09 23.98 29.09
N PRO A 230 20.65 24.01 30.32
CA PRO A 230 21.49 25.08 30.88
C PRO A 230 22.92 25.14 30.31
N GLY A 231 23.39 24.07 29.65
CA GLY A 231 24.69 24.00 28.98
C GLY A 231 24.94 22.63 28.36
N PRO A 232 26.10 22.41 27.69
CA PRO A 232 26.44 21.15 27.03
C PRO A 232 26.87 20.03 27.99
N THR A 233 27.08 20.33 29.27
CA THR A 233 27.36 19.35 30.32
C THR A 233 26.27 19.43 31.39
N VAL A 234 25.60 18.31 31.66
CA VAL A 234 24.49 18.18 32.61
C VAL A 234 24.66 16.93 33.48
N GLN A 235 23.98 16.86 34.62
CA GLN A 235 23.89 15.65 35.45
C GLN A 235 22.83 14.69 34.92
N ALA A 236 23.00 13.39 35.20
CA ALA A 236 22.06 12.34 34.85
C ALA A 236 20.68 12.61 35.50
N GLY A 237 19.66 12.81 34.65
CA GLY A 237 18.30 13.14 35.06
C GLY A 237 17.95 14.64 35.04
N GLU A 238 18.89 15.55 34.81
CA GLU A 238 18.57 16.98 34.59
C GLU A 238 17.91 17.20 33.23
N ASN A 239 16.96 18.14 33.14
CA ASN A 239 16.29 18.45 31.88
C ASN A 239 17.20 19.25 30.94
N LEU A 240 17.53 18.66 29.79
CA LEU A 240 18.28 19.33 28.73
C LEU A 240 17.34 19.87 27.64
N THR A 241 17.55 21.13 27.24
CA THR A 241 16.92 21.72 26.05
C THR A 241 17.99 22.21 25.08
N LEU A 242 17.89 21.81 23.81
CA LEU A 242 18.74 22.35 22.75
C LEU A 242 17.96 23.44 21.99
N SER A 243 18.58 24.57 21.69
CA SER A 243 17.97 25.68 20.95
C SER A 243 18.72 25.90 19.65
N CYS A 244 18.02 25.71 18.53
CA CYS A 244 18.52 25.98 17.18
C CYS A 244 17.95 27.32 16.70
N SER A 245 18.78 28.19 16.10
CA SER A 245 18.33 29.51 15.64
C SER A 245 19.11 30.04 14.42
N SER A 246 18.46 30.90 13.63
CA SER A 246 19.07 31.63 12.51
C SER A 246 18.43 33.02 12.37
N GLN A 247 19.08 33.92 11.62
CA GLN A 247 18.44 35.12 11.07
C GLN A 247 17.55 34.77 9.87
N THR A 248 17.87 33.69 9.15
CA THR A 248 17.03 33.13 8.08
C THR A 248 15.67 32.73 8.64
N SER A 249 14.59 33.15 7.98
CA SER A 249 13.21 32.83 8.39
C SER A 249 12.78 31.42 7.98
N PHE A 250 13.52 30.40 8.40
CA PHE A 250 13.13 29.00 8.25
C PHE A 250 11.80 28.75 8.95
N ASP A 251 10.91 27.97 8.32
CA ASP A 251 9.61 27.57 8.88
C ASP A 251 9.74 26.49 9.94
N MET A 252 10.74 25.62 9.75
CA MET A 252 10.96 24.36 10.43
C MET A 252 12.44 24.24 10.77
N TYR A 253 12.71 23.66 11.93
CA TYR A 253 14.04 23.23 12.35
C TYR A 253 14.06 21.73 12.60
N HIS A 254 15.18 21.11 12.26
CA HIS A 254 15.44 19.70 12.41
C HIS A 254 16.69 19.52 13.28
N LEU A 255 16.68 18.53 14.16
CA LEU A 255 17.77 18.20 15.08
C LEU A 255 18.12 16.72 14.88
N SER A 256 19.36 16.44 14.49
CA SER A 256 19.89 15.07 14.41
C SER A 256 20.94 14.84 15.50
N ARG A 257 21.11 13.56 15.86
CA ARG A 257 22.14 13.08 16.79
C ARG A 257 23.01 12.05 16.08
N GLU A 258 24.32 12.21 16.20
CA GLU A 258 25.28 11.33 15.54
C GLU A 258 25.14 9.88 16.06
N GLY A 259 24.85 8.95 15.15
CA GLY A 259 24.57 7.54 15.46
C GLY A 259 23.10 7.16 15.64
N GLU A 260 22.15 8.11 15.58
CA GLU A 260 20.71 7.82 15.60
C GLU A 260 20.04 8.09 14.23
N ALA A 261 19.21 7.15 13.78
CA ALA A 261 18.49 7.22 12.50
C ALA A 261 17.12 7.91 12.60
N ARG A 262 16.95 8.85 13.55
CA ARG A 262 15.67 9.55 13.77
C ARG A 262 15.90 10.99 14.19
N GLU A 263 15.54 11.92 13.31
CA GLU A 263 15.57 13.35 13.59
C GLU A 263 14.34 13.79 14.40
N LEU A 264 14.53 14.83 15.22
CA LEU A 264 13.45 15.58 15.84
C LEU A 264 13.18 16.82 14.98
N SER A 265 11.90 17.12 14.71
CA SER A 265 11.51 18.26 13.86
C SER A 265 10.48 19.13 14.58
N LEU A 266 10.68 20.45 14.57
CA LEU A 266 9.81 21.43 15.22
C LEU A 266 9.59 22.65 14.31
N SER A 267 8.44 23.31 14.46
CA SER A 267 8.21 24.60 13.81
C SER A 267 9.05 25.70 14.47
N ALA A 268 9.58 26.61 13.65
CA ALA A 268 10.27 27.79 14.14
C ALA A 268 9.29 28.78 14.80
N VAL A 269 9.81 29.54 15.77
CA VAL A 269 9.10 30.60 16.48
C VAL A 269 9.94 31.88 16.37
N PRO A 270 9.34 33.05 16.06
CA PRO A 270 10.04 34.34 16.09
C PRO A 270 10.59 34.65 17.48
N SER A 271 11.84 35.10 17.54
CA SER A 271 12.53 35.50 18.77
C SER A 271 12.58 37.02 18.91
N VAL A 272 12.70 37.49 20.16
CA VAL A 272 12.76 38.93 20.49
C VAL A 272 13.95 39.63 19.81
N ASN A 273 15.01 38.88 19.51
CA ASN A 273 16.23 39.38 18.86
C ASN A 273 16.13 39.46 17.32
N GLY A 274 14.94 39.25 16.74
CA GLY A 274 14.74 39.24 15.28
C GLY A 274 15.19 37.95 14.57
N THR A 275 15.67 36.95 15.32
CA THR A 275 15.97 35.61 14.84
C THR A 275 14.75 34.69 14.86
N PHE A 276 14.81 33.58 14.14
CA PHE A 276 13.82 32.51 14.17
C PHE A 276 14.45 31.30 14.84
N GLN A 277 13.77 30.69 15.83
CA GLN A 277 14.36 29.61 16.64
C GLN A 277 13.38 28.49 16.97
N ALA A 278 13.90 27.30 17.27
CA ALA A 278 13.15 26.20 17.86
C ALA A 278 13.89 25.62 19.08
N ASN A 279 13.13 25.34 20.13
CA ASN A 279 13.64 24.75 21.38
C ASN A 279 13.20 23.29 21.43
N PHE A 280 14.17 22.38 21.45
CA PHE A 280 14.02 20.93 21.51
C PHE A 280 14.23 20.44 22.95
N PRO A 281 13.16 20.25 23.76
CA PRO A 281 13.28 19.65 25.08
C PRO A 281 13.59 18.16 24.92
N LEU A 282 14.81 17.75 25.24
CA LEU A 282 15.22 16.33 25.23
C LEU A 282 14.77 15.60 26.50
N GLY A 283 14.31 16.34 27.51
CA GLY A 283 13.88 15.81 28.80
C GLY A 283 15.06 15.42 29.69
N PRO A 284 14.86 14.49 30.65
CA PRO A 284 15.89 14.05 31.57
C PRO A 284 17.09 13.42 30.84
N ALA A 285 18.27 14.01 31.01
CA ALA A 285 19.48 13.60 30.33
C ALA A 285 19.93 12.19 30.78
N THR A 286 19.92 11.24 29.87
CA THR A 286 20.30 9.83 30.12
C THR A 286 21.61 9.44 29.43
N HIS A 287 21.89 10.00 28.26
CA HIS A 287 23.04 9.64 27.41
C HIS A 287 23.58 10.89 26.70
N GLY A 288 24.90 11.03 26.59
CA GLY A 288 25.55 12.10 25.81
C GLY A 288 25.64 11.78 24.31
N GLY A 289 26.01 12.76 23.49
CA GLY A 289 26.19 12.58 22.05
C GLY A 289 26.41 13.90 21.30
N THR A 290 26.85 13.81 20.04
CA THR A 290 27.03 14.98 19.17
C THR A 290 25.73 15.31 18.46
N TYR A 291 25.24 16.54 18.61
CA TYR A 291 24.03 17.03 17.95
C TYR A 291 24.37 18.05 16.85
N ARG A 292 23.56 18.08 15.79
CA ARG A 292 23.58 19.12 14.74
C ARG A 292 22.14 19.53 14.43
N CYS A 293 21.92 20.78 14.06
CA CYS A 293 20.60 21.23 13.62
C CYS A 293 20.63 21.89 12.23
N PHE A 294 19.46 21.89 11.58
CA PHE A 294 19.24 22.32 10.21
C PHE A 294 17.93 23.10 10.12
N GLY A 295 17.85 24.07 9.21
CA GLY A 295 16.61 24.78 8.89
C GLY A 295 16.03 24.36 7.53
N SER A 296 14.70 24.42 7.39
CA SER A 296 14.00 24.20 6.12
C SER A 296 12.74 25.07 5.98
N PHE A 297 12.14 25.07 4.79
CA PHE A 297 10.90 25.78 4.47
C PHE A 297 9.76 24.79 4.23
N ARG A 298 8.51 25.17 4.58
CA ARG A 298 7.32 24.32 4.39
C ARG A 298 7.05 23.98 2.92
N THR A 299 7.52 24.83 2.01
CA THR A 299 7.44 24.63 0.56
C THR A 299 8.48 23.66 0.00
N ALA A 300 9.51 23.30 0.78
CA ALA A 300 10.61 22.44 0.35
C ALA A 300 11.13 21.57 1.51
N PRO A 301 10.30 20.66 2.08
CA PRO A 301 10.59 19.96 3.34
C PRO A 301 11.78 19.00 3.28
N TYR A 302 12.23 18.61 2.08
CA TYR A 302 13.39 17.75 1.83
C TYR A 302 14.68 18.53 1.49
N LYS A 303 14.62 19.87 1.52
CA LYS A 303 15.74 20.77 1.19
C LYS A 303 16.12 21.58 2.43
N TRP A 304 17.26 21.24 3.02
CA TRP A 304 17.70 21.75 4.32
C TRP A 304 18.99 22.59 4.18
N SER A 305 19.25 23.42 5.19
CA SER A 305 20.48 24.19 5.32
C SER A 305 21.75 23.31 5.38
N ASP A 306 22.92 23.93 5.34
CA ASP A 306 24.11 23.34 5.94
C ASP A 306 23.84 23.00 7.42
N PRO A 307 24.52 21.97 7.98
CA PRO A 307 24.43 21.67 9.40
C PRO A 307 25.01 22.81 10.25
N SER A 308 24.41 23.03 11.42
CA SER A 308 25.06 23.77 12.51
C SER A 308 26.43 23.17 12.84
N ASP A 309 27.28 23.96 13.50
CA ASP A 309 28.47 23.39 14.13
C ASP A 309 28.07 22.29 15.14
N PRO A 310 28.87 21.21 15.26
CA PRO A 310 28.53 20.07 16.09
C PRO A 310 28.59 20.43 17.57
N LEU A 311 27.51 20.15 18.30
CA LEU A 311 27.41 20.38 19.73
C LEU A 311 27.53 19.06 20.51
N PRO A 312 28.70 18.73 21.09
CA PRO A 312 28.87 17.55 21.93
C PRO A 312 28.21 17.77 23.30
N VAL A 313 27.17 17.00 23.58
CA VAL A 313 26.51 16.95 24.88
C VAL A 313 27.13 15.84 25.73
N SER A 314 27.46 16.15 26.98
CA SER A 314 27.98 15.20 27.96
C SER A 314 27.05 15.09 29.17
N VAL A 315 26.78 13.85 29.60
CA VAL A 315 25.98 13.56 30.79
C VAL A 315 26.90 13.00 31.86
N THR A 316 26.82 13.58 33.06
CA THR A 316 27.72 13.31 34.19
C THR A 316 26.94 12.78 35.39
N GLY A 317 27.65 12.19 36.36
CA GLY A 317 27.02 11.51 37.48
C GLY A 317 26.51 10.10 37.15
N ASN A 318 26.13 9.35 38.18
CA ASN A 318 25.63 7.98 38.06
C ASN A 318 24.12 7.97 38.35
N PRO A 319 23.26 7.44 37.45
CA PRO A 319 21.80 7.39 37.68
C PRO A 319 21.40 6.61 38.94
N SER A 320 22.27 5.79 39.52
CA SER A 320 22.01 5.02 40.74
C SER A 320 22.00 5.84 42.06
N ARG A 321 21.97 7.19 42.01
CA ARG A 321 22.00 8.05 43.22
C ARG A 321 20.82 9.01 43.39
N SER A 322 19.94 9.18 42.40
CA SER A 322 18.81 10.12 42.47
C SER A 322 17.48 9.49 42.88
N TRP A 323 17.38 8.15 42.90
CA TRP A 323 16.26 7.46 43.53
C TRP A 323 16.53 7.28 45.04
N PRO A 324 15.69 7.82 45.94
CA PRO A 324 15.68 7.35 47.32
C PRO A 324 15.28 5.88 47.31
N SER A 325 16.10 5.03 47.92
CA SER A 325 15.83 3.59 48.01
C SER A 325 14.44 3.37 48.64
N PRO A 326 13.53 2.61 48.00
CA PRO A 326 12.33 2.16 48.69
C PRO A 326 12.75 1.36 49.92
N THR A 327 12.39 1.85 51.11
CA THR A 327 12.76 1.22 52.39
C THR A 327 12.30 -0.23 52.38
N GLU A 328 13.22 -1.18 52.46
CA GLU A 328 12.87 -2.61 52.45
C GLU A 328 11.91 -2.95 53.60
N PRO A 329 10.67 -3.42 53.31
CA PRO A 329 9.84 -4.03 54.32
C PRO A 329 10.38 -5.45 54.56
N SER A 330 11.27 -5.58 55.55
CA SER A 330 12.03 -6.81 55.83
C SER A 330 11.10 -8.03 56.00
N SER A 331 11.03 -8.87 54.97
CA SER A 331 10.12 -10.01 54.90
C SER A 331 10.87 -11.29 54.53
N LYS A 332 11.73 -11.74 55.45
CA LYS A 332 12.16 -13.15 55.46
C LYS A 332 10.92 -14.03 55.63
N THR A 333 10.62 -14.88 54.64
CA THR A 333 10.41 -16.35 54.78
C THR A 333 9.64 -16.94 53.59
N SER A 334 10.27 -17.93 52.95
CA SER A 334 9.70 -19.04 52.14
C SER A 334 8.23 -18.96 51.68
N ASN A 335 8.01 -18.93 50.36
CA ASN A 335 6.81 -19.56 49.76
C ASN A 335 6.98 -20.12 48.32
N SER A 336 8.20 -20.53 47.94
CA SER A 336 8.52 -21.08 46.61
C SER A 336 7.64 -22.27 46.18
N ARG A 337 7.18 -23.10 47.14
CA ARG A 337 6.34 -24.28 46.84
C ARG A 337 4.96 -23.95 46.28
N HIS A 338 4.38 -22.79 46.63
CA HIS A 338 3.00 -22.47 46.26
C HIS A 338 2.87 -22.09 44.77
N LEU A 339 3.92 -21.52 44.17
CA LEU A 339 3.93 -21.08 42.78
C LEU A 339 3.92 -22.26 41.79
N HIS A 340 4.72 -23.30 42.06
CA HIS A 340 4.72 -24.53 41.25
C HIS A 340 3.36 -25.26 41.28
N VAL A 341 2.65 -25.22 42.41
CA VAL A 341 1.30 -25.79 42.52
C VAL A 341 0.30 -25.03 41.62
N LEU A 342 0.29 -23.69 41.65
CA LEU A 342 -0.58 -22.90 40.76
C LEU A 342 -0.28 -23.11 39.27
N ILE A 343 1.01 -23.17 38.89
CA ILE A 343 1.41 -23.41 37.50
C ILE A 343 0.95 -24.81 37.05
N GLY A 344 1.14 -25.82 37.90
CA GLY A 344 0.69 -27.19 37.64
C GLY A 344 -0.83 -27.31 37.47
N THR A 345 -1.62 -26.70 38.36
CA THR A 345 -3.09 -26.75 38.26
C THR A 345 -3.61 -26.04 37.01
N SER A 346 -2.99 -24.93 36.60
CA SER A 346 -3.35 -24.21 35.37
C SER A 346 -3.19 -25.10 34.13
N VAL A 347 -2.05 -25.79 33.98
CA VAL A 347 -1.80 -26.69 32.84
C VAL A 347 -2.78 -27.87 32.82
N VAL A 348 -3.08 -28.47 33.98
CA VAL A 348 -4.06 -29.58 34.07
C VAL A 348 -5.47 -29.13 33.67
N MET A 349 -5.90 -27.92 34.08
CA MET A 349 -7.20 -27.38 33.68
C MET A 349 -7.30 -27.12 32.17
N ILE A 350 -6.23 -26.63 31.54
CA ILE A 350 -6.18 -26.43 30.07
C ILE A 350 -6.28 -27.77 29.33
N LEU A 351 -5.58 -28.81 29.80
CA LEU A 351 -5.67 -30.15 29.21
C LEU A 351 -7.08 -30.75 29.36
N PHE A 352 -7.73 -30.55 30.50
CA PHE A 352 -9.11 -30.99 30.72
C PHE A 352 -10.13 -30.30 29.81
N THR A 353 -10.03 -28.99 29.59
CA THR A 353 -10.97 -28.27 28.70
C THR A 353 -10.78 -28.68 27.23
N ILE A 354 -9.53 -28.88 26.78
CA ILE A 354 -9.25 -29.42 25.43
C ILE A 354 -9.84 -30.83 25.27
N PHE A 355 -9.66 -31.72 26.25
CA PHE A 355 -10.23 -33.06 26.23
C PHE A 355 -11.77 -33.04 26.17
N PHE A 356 -12.42 -32.20 26.98
CA PHE A 356 -13.88 -32.06 26.97
C PHE A 356 -14.41 -31.51 25.63
N PHE A 357 -13.69 -30.56 25.02
CA PHE A 357 -14.04 -30.01 23.70
C PHE A 357 -13.92 -31.06 22.58
N LEU A 358 -12.89 -31.90 22.63
CA LEU A 358 -12.72 -33.03 21.70
C LEU A 358 -13.81 -34.09 21.88
N LEU A 359 -14.19 -34.43 23.12
CA LEU A 359 -15.33 -35.30 23.41
C LEU A 359 -16.65 -34.70 22.89
N HIS A 360 -16.88 -33.40 23.07
CA HIS A 360 -18.09 -32.74 22.56
C HIS A 360 -18.18 -32.80 21.03
N ARG A 361 -17.08 -32.57 20.31
CA ARG A 361 -17.01 -32.79 18.85
C ARG A 361 -17.24 -34.24 18.46
N GLY A 362 -16.65 -35.20 19.17
CA GLY A 362 -16.86 -36.64 18.94
C GLY A 362 -18.32 -37.07 19.13
N CYS A 363 -19.00 -36.55 20.16
CA CYS A 363 -20.42 -36.80 20.42
C CYS A 363 -21.33 -36.09 19.40
N SER A 364 -20.96 -34.89 18.94
CA SER A 364 -21.70 -34.19 17.89
C SER A 364 -21.71 -34.99 16.58
N ASN A 365 -20.55 -35.52 16.17
CA ASN A 365 -20.46 -36.34 14.96
C ASN A 365 -21.25 -37.66 15.05
N LYS A 366 -21.47 -38.20 16.26
CA LYS A 366 -22.34 -39.38 16.46
C LYS A 366 -23.84 -39.09 16.37
N LYS A 367 -24.30 -37.86 16.62
CA LYS A 367 -25.72 -37.50 16.49
C LYS A 367 -26.16 -37.37 15.02
N ASN A 368 -25.25 -36.97 14.15
CA ASN A 368 -25.54 -36.74 12.73
C ASN A 368 -25.60 -38.05 11.89
N ALA A 369 -25.31 -39.21 12.49
CA ALA A 369 -25.21 -40.50 11.81
C ALA A 369 -26.43 -41.43 12.06
N ALA A 370 -27.48 -40.94 12.72
CA ALA A 370 -28.62 -41.75 13.19
C ALA A 370 -30.00 -41.19 12.78
N VAL A 371 -30.06 -40.32 11.76
CA VAL A 371 -31.29 -39.68 11.27
C VAL A 371 -31.37 -39.76 9.74
N MET A 372 -31.16 -40.96 9.21
CA MET A 372 -31.40 -41.34 7.80
C MET A 372 -31.88 -42.80 7.78
N ASP A 373 -33.06 -43.05 8.35
CA ASP A 373 -33.91 -44.23 8.09
C ASP A 373 -35.22 -44.10 8.91
N GLN A 374 -36.25 -43.48 8.31
CA GLN A 374 -37.65 -43.94 8.33
C GLN A 374 -38.62 -42.92 7.68
N GLU A 375 -39.42 -43.44 6.75
CA GLU A 375 -40.51 -42.74 6.07
C GLU A 375 -41.83 -42.86 6.89
N PRO A 376 -42.64 -41.79 7.02
CA PRO A 376 -43.96 -41.87 7.61
C PRO A 376 -45.09 -41.76 6.57
N ALA A 377 -45.78 -42.88 6.30
CA ALA A 377 -47.14 -42.82 5.77
C ALA A 377 -48.08 -42.25 6.86
N GLY A 378 -48.96 -41.31 6.49
CA GLY A 378 -49.80 -40.56 7.45
C GLY A 378 -51.26 -41.02 7.54
N ASP A 379 -51.92 -40.61 8.64
CA ASP A 379 -53.38 -40.40 8.74
C ASP A 379 -53.67 -39.38 9.87
N ARG A 380 -54.87 -38.77 9.84
CA ARG A 380 -55.56 -38.01 10.92
C ARG A 380 -55.12 -36.58 11.23
N THR A 381 -55.48 -35.71 10.29
CA THR A 381 -56.40 -34.57 10.53
C THR A 381 -56.75 -34.17 11.98
N VAL A 382 -56.65 -32.87 12.27
CA VAL A 382 -57.82 -32.00 12.56
C VAL A 382 -57.41 -30.51 12.42
N ASN A 383 -58.38 -29.68 12.04
CA ASN A 383 -58.25 -28.24 11.73
C ASN A 383 -57.92 -27.40 13.02
N ARG A 384 -57.59 -26.09 12.99
CA ARG A 384 -58.06 -25.02 12.08
C ARG A 384 -57.24 -23.71 12.24
N GLU A 385 -57.04 -22.99 11.12
CA GLU A 385 -56.78 -21.53 10.96
C GLU A 385 -56.15 -20.75 12.13
N ASP A 386 -54.87 -20.32 12.02
CA ASP A 386 -54.24 -19.39 12.99
C ASP A 386 -54.62 -17.90 12.81
N PRO A 387 -54.44 -17.22 11.65
CA PRO A 387 -52.78 -16.81 10.71
C PRO A 387 -51.74 -15.77 11.25
N ASP A 388 -50.86 -15.24 10.36
CA ASP A 388 -49.76 -14.22 10.53
C ASP A 388 -50.21 -12.71 10.63
N GLU A 389 -49.75 -11.61 9.97
CA GLU A 389 -48.80 -11.29 8.85
C GLU A 389 -48.39 -9.77 8.77
N GLN A 390 -47.09 -9.39 8.67
CA GLN A 390 -46.53 -8.19 7.97
C GLN A 390 -44.96 -8.22 7.94
N ASP A 391 -44.31 -7.69 6.89
CA ASP A 391 -42.85 -7.79 6.57
C ASP A 391 -42.04 -6.52 6.95
N PRO A 392 -40.72 -6.59 7.29
CA PRO A 392 -39.68 -6.31 6.27
C PRO A 392 -38.34 -7.09 6.39
N GLN A 393 -37.84 -7.55 5.23
CA GLN A 393 -36.43 -7.59 4.78
C GLN A 393 -35.30 -8.03 5.76
N GLU A 394 -34.73 -9.21 5.52
CA GLU A 394 -33.48 -9.66 6.15
C GLU A 394 -32.23 -9.17 5.37
N VAL A 395 -31.48 -8.23 5.94
CA VAL A 395 -30.16 -7.79 5.40
C VAL A 395 -29.10 -7.95 6.47
N THR A 396 -28.16 -8.87 6.26
CA THR A 396 -27.11 -9.20 7.24
C THR A 396 -25.98 -8.17 7.22
N TYR A 397 -25.92 -7.31 8.25
CA TYR A 397 -24.71 -6.56 8.61
C TYR A 397 -24.29 -6.89 10.04
N ALA A 398 -23.03 -7.29 10.22
CA ALA A 398 -22.45 -7.55 11.53
C ALA A 398 -22.04 -6.23 12.21
N GLN A 399 -22.68 -5.89 13.33
CA GLN A 399 -22.33 -4.71 14.12
C GLN A 399 -21.73 -5.11 15.47
N LEU A 400 -20.45 -4.81 15.68
CA LEU A 400 -19.82 -4.82 17.00
C LEU A 400 -20.51 -3.78 17.89
N ASN A 401 -20.93 -4.18 19.09
CA ASN A 401 -21.42 -3.24 20.11
C ASN A 401 -20.59 -3.34 21.39
N HIS A 402 -20.10 -2.18 21.84
CA HIS A 402 -19.43 -2.05 23.13
C HIS A 402 -20.40 -2.32 24.28
N CYS A 403 -20.03 -3.20 25.21
CA CYS A 403 -20.72 -3.31 26.49
C CYS A 403 -20.28 -2.18 27.43
N VAL A 404 -21.10 -1.14 27.55
CA VAL A 404 -21.07 -0.21 28.68
C VAL A 404 -22.15 -0.63 29.67
N LEU A 405 -21.84 -0.68 30.97
CA LEU A 405 -22.83 -1.00 31.99
C LEU A 405 -23.76 0.19 32.24
N THR A 406 -25.07 -0.06 32.15
CA THR A 406 -26.09 0.74 32.86
C THR A 406 -27.19 -0.17 33.41
N GLN A 407 -27.66 0.17 34.61
CA GLN A 407 -28.51 -0.69 35.44
C GLN A 407 -29.97 -0.24 35.36
N GLY A 408 -30.87 -1.08 34.84
CA GLY A 408 -32.30 -0.77 34.65
C GLY A 408 -33.22 -1.94 35.04
N LYS A 409 -34.36 -1.63 35.65
CA LYS A 409 -35.36 -2.60 36.12
C LYS A 409 -36.42 -2.92 35.05
N ILE A 410 -36.92 -4.16 35.06
CA ILE A 410 -38.34 -4.60 35.01
C ILE A 410 -39.26 -3.71 34.13
N THR A 411 -39.91 -4.20 33.05
CA THR A 411 -41.11 -5.07 33.10
C THR A 411 -41.44 -5.74 31.74
N ARG A 412 -42.36 -6.71 31.71
CA ARG A 412 -42.99 -7.42 30.54
C ARG A 412 -44.53 -7.33 30.71
N PRO A 413 -45.45 -7.83 29.84
CA PRO A 413 -45.36 -8.28 28.42
C PRO A 413 -46.53 -7.81 27.49
N SER A 414 -46.43 -8.11 26.19
CA SER A 414 -47.53 -8.39 25.20
C SER A 414 -46.89 -8.91 23.88
N GLN A 415 -47.47 -9.61 22.87
CA GLN A 415 -48.80 -10.15 22.48
C GLN A 415 -49.85 -9.18 21.89
N ARG A 416 -50.77 -9.53 20.97
CA ARG A 416 -51.14 -10.79 20.24
C ARG A 416 -51.28 -10.50 18.68
N PRO A 417 -51.59 -11.49 17.79
CA PRO A 417 -51.39 -11.43 16.31
C PRO A 417 -52.69 -11.62 15.44
N LYS A 418 -52.59 -12.01 14.11
CA LYS A 418 -53.55 -12.78 13.22
C LYS A 418 -54.11 -12.10 11.91
N THR A 419 -54.26 -12.67 10.67
CA THR A 419 -53.80 -13.93 9.89
C THR A 419 -53.91 -13.57 8.34
N ARG A 420 -52.77 -13.51 7.58
CA ARG A 420 -52.46 -14.08 6.21
C ARG A 420 -53.57 -14.75 5.34
N PRO A 421 -53.48 -14.63 4.00
CA PRO A 421 -53.87 -15.66 3.00
C PRO A 421 -52.75 -15.98 1.95
N THR A 422 -52.11 -17.15 1.94
CA THR A 422 -52.48 -18.40 1.21
C THR A 422 -52.08 -18.45 -0.28
N ASP A 423 -51.43 -19.55 -0.69
CA ASP A 423 -50.83 -19.80 -2.01
C ASP A 423 -51.78 -19.85 -3.23
N THR A 424 -51.19 -19.60 -4.41
CA THR A 424 -51.36 -20.47 -5.59
C THR A 424 -50.12 -20.38 -6.48
N SER A 425 -49.46 -21.50 -6.76
CA SER A 425 -48.37 -21.60 -7.74
C SER A 425 -48.71 -22.61 -8.83
N VAL A 426 -48.30 -22.32 -10.07
CA VAL A 426 -48.49 -23.20 -11.25
C VAL A 426 -47.15 -23.37 -11.94
N TYR A 427 -46.72 -24.61 -12.12
CA TYR A 427 -45.52 -24.97 -12.86
C TYR A 427 -45.85 -25.33 -14.31
N THR A 428 -44.96 -24.94 -15.23
CA THR A 428 -44.93 -25.42 -16.62
C THR A 428 -43.49 -25.73 -16.99
N GLU A 429 -43.19 -26.98 -17.36
CA GLU A 429 -41.88 -27.37 -17.88
C GLU A 429 -41.74 -27.07 -19.38
N LEU A 430 -40.50 -26.91 -19.85
CA LEU A 430 -40.12 -26.93 -21.27
C LEU A 430 -38.83 -27.76 -21.44
N PRO A 431 -38.68 -28.53 -22.54
CA PRO A 431 -37.75 -29.67 -22.59
C PRO A 431 -36.32 -29.36 -23.08
N ASN A 432 -35.40 -30.27 -22.75
CA ASN A 432 -34.03 -30.32 -23.27
C ASN A 432 -33.95 -30.55 -24.80
N ALA A 433 -32.84 -30.12 -25.42
CA ALA A 433 -32.47 -30.45 -26.79
C ALA A 433 -31.02 -30.96 -26.87
N GLU A 434 -30.79 -32.05 -27.62
CA GLU A 434 -29.47 -32.65 -27.83
C GLU A 434 -28.67 -31.98 -28.97
N PRO A 435 -27.32 -32.02 -28.95
CA PRO A 435 -26.47 -31.48 -30.01
C PRO A 435 -26.11 -32.50 -31.11
N ARG A 436 -26.41 -32.16 -32.36
CA ARG A 436 -25.74 -32.63 -33.59
C ARG A 436 -25.55 -31.40 -34.51
N SER A 437 -24.62 -31.33 -35.46
CA SER A 437 -23.87 -32.40 -36.14
C SER A 437 -22.41 -31.99 -36.46
N LYS A 438 -21.61 -32.94 -36.99
CA LYS A 438 -20.26 -32.71 -37.51
C LYS A 438 -20.30 -32.14 -38.95
N VAL A 439 -19.28 -31.38 -39.34
CA VAL A 439 -18.94 -31.09 -40.74
C VAL A 439 -17.54 -31.67 -41.04
N VAL A 440 -17.32 -32.12 -42.27
CA VAL A 440 -16.10 -32.78 -42.75
C VAL A 440 -15.51 -31.96 -43.91
N PHE A 441 -14.19 -31.91 -44.00
CA PHE A 441 -13.44 -31.36 -45.15
C PHE A 441 -12.44 -32.39 -45.67
N TYR A 442 -12.37 -32.51 -47.00
CA TYR A 442 -11.34 -33.23 -47.77
C TYR A 442 -11.52 -32.91 -49.27
N PRO A 443 -10.46 -32.86 -50.07
CA PRO A 443 -9.09 -32.38 -49.78
C PRO A 443 -8.89 -30.93 -50.26
#